data_AF-A0A6J8DAW6-F1
#
_entry.id   AF-A0A6J8DAW6-F1
#
_cell.length_a   1.000
_cell.length_b   1.000
_cell.length_c   1.000
_cell.angle_alpha   90.00
_cell.angle_beta   90.00
_cell.angle_gamma   90.00
#
_symmetry.space_group_name_H-M   'P 1'
#
loop_
_entity.id
_entity.type
_entity.pdbx_description
1 polymer ?
#
loop_
_entity_poly.entity_id
_entity_poly.type
_entity_poly.pdbx_seq_one_letter_code
_entity_poly.pdbx_strand_id
1 'polypeptide(L)'
;MITLDLNTYIQVQKKDVDKKLFLSAETSLQKIIKVVENHSSICNGHFSMKKLTPKGHVAAVRPNCDTDKHHFILWSSSPYLPNGEYLANLRTFHGYTCSGMLPVYYNGFANAAKIGHINKQKQQYMFQRYKHHIEQQYNESIESAVLEEIGMYDDLTGINIMTDARHGWRKNAKDSSVVAIGEKIHKVLKCEHITKCDDSVSQRHEKLGTQRIYHYLEEEDVQVNVHSYDRNLSINKLVKDKGIITNQNDPWHAIKRLKLQ
;
A
#
# COMPACT_ATOMS: atom_id res chain seq x y z
N MET A 1 -24.55 -34.26 -36.56
CA MET A 1 -24.84 -32.89 -36.09
C MET A 1 -23.87 -32.62 -34.95
N ILE A 2 -22.89 -31.71 -35.13
CA ILE A 2 -21.92 -31.39 -34.09
C ILE A 2 -22.58 -30.33 -33.20
N THR A 3 -22.95 -30.71 -31.98
CA THR A 3 -23.44 -29.78 -30.97
C THR A 3 -22.27 -28.93 -30.48
N LEU A 4 -22.37 -27.61 -30.64
CA LEU A 4 -21.43 -26.67 -30.04
C LEU A 4 -21.64 -26.71 -28.52
N ASP A 5 -20.60 -27.08 -27.77
CA ASP A 5 -20.58 -26.86 -26.33
C ASP A 5 -20.38 -25.37 -26.07
N LEU A 6 -21.47 -24.68 -25.71
CA LEU A 6 -21.48 -23.24 -25.41
C LEU A 6 -21.22 -22.95 -23.93
N ASN A 7 -20.83 -23.94 -23.12
CA ASN A 7 -20.52 -23.71 -21.72
C ASN A 7 -19.30 -22.82 -21.59
N THR A 8 -19.48 -21.66 -20.97
CA THR A 8 -18.42 -20.66 -20.74
C THR A 8 -17.63 -20.91 -19.46
N TYR A 9 -18.02 -21.91 -18.66
CA TYR A 9 -17.37 -22.25 -17.40
C TYR A 9 -17.19 -23.76 -17.25
N ILE A 10 -16.15 -24.14 -16.52
CA ILE A 10 -15.87 -25.53 -16.14
C ILE A 10 -16.09 -25.63 -14.64
N GLN A 11 -17.08 -26.42 -14.22
CA GLN A 11 -17.26 -26.73 -12.80
C GLN A 11 -16.11 -27.63 -12.32
N VAL A 12 -15.29 -27.12 -11.41
CA VAL A 12 -14.17 -27.88 -10.84
C VAL A 12 -14.66 -28.91 -9.82
N GLN A 13 -14.09 -30.11 -9.86
CA GLN A 13 -14.36 -31.14 -8.87
C GLN A 13 -13.60 -30.86 -7.56
N LYS A 14 -14.06 -31.40 -6.43
CA LYS A 14 -13.39 -31.24 -5.12
C LYS A 14 -11.91 -31.66 -5.13
N LYS A 15 -11.55 -32.67 -5.93
CA LYS A 15 -10.15 -33.13 -6.08
C LYS A 15 -9.25 -32.12 -6.82
N ASP A 16 -9.84 -31.16 -7.51
CA ASP A 16 -9.17 -30.21 -8.39
C ASP A 16 -8.98 -28.82 -7.74
N VAL A 17 -9.39 -28.65 -6.48
CA VAL A 17 -9.26 -27.37 -5.74
C VAL A 17 -7.82 -26.89 -5.63
N ASP A 18 -6.87 -27.81 -5.78
CA ASP A 18 -5.44 -27.58 -5.66
C ASP A 18 -4.75 -27.25 -6.98
N LYS A 19 -5.51 -27.04 -8.07
CA LYS A 19 -4.98 -26.63 -9.36
C LYS A 19 -4.19 -25.33 -9.23
N LYS A 20 -3.10 -25.24 -9.98
CA LYS A 20 -2.27 -24.02 -10.05
C LYS A 20 -3.09 -22.91 -10.70
N LEU A 21 -3.12 -21.76 -10.04
CA LEU A 21 -3.76 -20.55 -10.55
C LEU A 21 -2.70 -19.55 -10.99
N PHE A 22 -3.10 -18.66 -11.88
CA PHE A 22 -2.29 -17.53 -12.34
C PHE A 22 -3.23 -16.37 -12.69
N LEU A 23 -2.70 -15.16 -12.70
CA LEU A 23 -3.43 -13.97 -13.10
C LEU A 23 -3.27 -13.75 -14.59
N SER A 24 -4.36 -13.35 -15.25
CA SER A 24 -4.36 -13.03 -16.66
C SER A 24 -4.87 -11.62 -16.92
N ALA A 25 -4.27 -10.93 -17.88
CA ALA A 25 -4.82 -9.70 -18.44
C ALA A 25 -5.75 -10.03 -19.60
N GLU A 26 -6.78 -9.20 -19.78
CA GLU A 26 -7.73 -9.31 -20.90
C GLU A 26 -7.02 -9.30 -22.25
N THR A 27 -6.06 -8.38 -22.43
CA THR A 27 -5.28 -8.25 -23.67
C THR A 27 -4.47 -9.51 -23.99
N SER A 28 -3.95 -10.20 -22.99
CA SER A 28 -3.27 -11.50 -23.16
C SER A 28 -4.24 -12.60 -23.60
N LEU A 29 -5.48 -12.60 -23.09
CA LEU A 29 -6.53 -13.54 -23.50
C LEU A 29 -6.99 -13.28 -24.95
N GLN A 30 -7.27 -12.03 -25.29
CA GLN A 30 -7.62 -11.64 -26.66
C GLN A 30 -6.50 -12.02 -27.65
N LYS A 31 -5.24 -11.84 -27.25
CA LYS A 31 -4.10 -12.20 -28.10
C LYS A 31 -4.02 -13.70 -28.37
N ILE A 32 -4.25 -14.57 -27.38
CA ILE A 32 -4.21 -16.02 -27.61
C ILE A 32 -5.38 -16.49 -28.47
N ILE A 33 -6.58 -15.94 -28.28
CA ILE A 33 -7.74 -16.23 -29.13
C ILE A 33 -7.40 -15.92 -30.59
N LYS A 34 -6.96 -14.69 -30.89
CA LYS A 34 -6.59 -14.27 -32.24
C LYS A 34 -5.50 -15.15 -32.86
N VAL A 35 -4.53 -15.59 -32.07
CA VAL A 35 -3.46 -16.44 -32.56
C VAL A 35 -3.96 -17.86 -32.88
N VAL A 36 -4.87 -18.40 -32.08
CA VAL A 36 -5.50 -19.70 -32.34
C VAL A 36 -6.39 -19.63 -33.58
N GLU A 37 -7.19 -18.58 -33.74
CA GLU A 37 -8.01 -18.33 -34.94
C GLU A 37 -7.16 -18.20 -36.21
N ASN A 38 -6.06 -17.45 -36.14
CA ASN A 38 -5.14 -17.33 -37.26
C ASN A 38 -4.51 -18.69 -37.62
N HIS A 39 -4.13 -19.48 -36.62
CA HIS A 39 -3.55 -20.81 -36.86
C HIS A 39 -4.55 -21.77 -37.50
N SER A 40 -5.80 -21.81 -37.03
CA SER A 40 -6.81 -22.72 -37.60
C SER A 40 -7.15 -22.41 -39.05
N SER A 41 -6.91 -21.17 -39.52
CA SER A 41 -7.07 -20.81 -40.94
C SER A 41 -6.01 -21.41 -41.87
N ILE A 42 -4.85 -21.83 -41.33
CA ILE A 42 -3.70 -22.33 -42.11
C ILE A 42 -3.30 -23.76 -41.77
N CYS A 43 -3.78 -24.31 -40.64
CA CYS A 43 -3.39 -25.62 -40.14
C CYS A 43 -4.56 -26.29 -39.42
N ASN A 44 -4.84 -27.56 -39.78
CA ASN A 44 -5.90 -28.37 -39.17
C ASN A 44 -5.48 -28.97 -37.81
N GLY A 45 -4.26 -28.71 -37.35
CA GLY A 45 -3.78 -29.22 -36.07
C GLY A 45 -4.27 -28.42 -34.87
N HIS A 46 -4.16 -29.01 -33.68
CA HIS A 46 -4.56 -28.41 -32.42
C HIS A 46 -3.36 -28.00 -31.57
N PHE A 47 -3.47 -26.84 -30.92
CA PHE A 47 -2.48 -26.45 -29.92
C PHE A 47 -2.71 -27.21 -28.63
N SER A 48 -1.65 -27.87 -28.15
CA SER A 48 -1.63 -28.51 -26.83
C SER A 48 -0.63 -27.81 -25.90
N MET A 49 -1.04 -27.61 -24.64
CA MET A 49 -0.19 -27.07 -23.59
C MET A 49 0.51 -28.23 -22.86
N LYS A 50 1.84 -28.34 -23.00
CA LYS A 50 2.63 -29.39 -22.33
C LYS A 50 3.22 -28.95 -20.99
N LYS A 51 3.61 -27.68 -20.86
CA LYS A 51 4.28 -27.15 -19.66
C LYS A 51 3.86 -25.72 -19.38
N LEU A 52 3.40 -25.50 -18.15
CA LEU A 52 3.16 -24.18 -17.59
C LEU A 52 4.34 -23.80 -16.71
N THR A 53 4.98 -22.67 -17.04
CA THR A 53 6.10 -22.14 -16.27
C THR A 53 5.63 -20.91 -15.49
N PRO A 54 5.57 -20.97 -14.15
CA PRO A 54 5.19 -19.82 -13.34
C PRO A 54 6.29 -18.76 -13.37
N LYS A 55 5.89 -17.49 -13.49
CA LYS A 55 6.76 -16.30 -13.49
C LYS A 55 6.16 -15.25 -12.56
N GLY A 56 6.25 -15.50 -11.25
CA GLY A 56 5.53 -14.71 -10.26
C GLY A 56 4.07 -15.14 -10.21
N HIS A 57 3.15 -14.19 -10.41
CA HIS A 57 1.72 -14.42 -10.55
C HIS A 57 1.27 -14.81 -11.96
N VAL A 58 2.21 -14.82 -12.90
CA VAL A 58 1.95 -14.99 -14.34
C VAL A 58 2.31 -16.40 -14.78
N ALA A 59 1.54 -16.94 -15.73
CA ALA A 59 1.89 -18.17 -16.43
C ALA A 59 2.56 -17.84 -17.76
N ALA A 60 3.70 -18.47 -18.02
CA ALA A 60 4.32 -18.55 -19.34
C ALA A 60 4.14 -19.97 -19.89
N VAL A 61 3.56 -20.09 -21.08
CA VAL A 61 3.30 -21.37 -21.74
C VAL A 61 3.83 -21.35 -23.16
N ARG A 62 4.21 -22.52 -23.66
CA ARG A 62 4.59 -22.73 -25.06
C ARG A 62 3.67 -23.77 -25.69
N PRO A 63 2.49 -23.38 -26.21
CA PRO A 63 1.64 -24.30 -26.96
C PRO A 63 2.36 -24.74 -28.24
N ASN A 64 2.22 -26.01 -28.58
CA ASN A 64 2.75 -26.56 -29.84
C ASN A 64 1.60 -27.24 -30.58
N CYS A 65 1.57 -27.07 -31.90
CA CYS A 65 0.65 -27.79 -32.76
C CYS A 65 1.03 -29.28 -32.76
N ASP A 66 0.02 -30.14 -32.76
CA ASP A 66 0.18 -31.59 -32.84
C ASP A 66 0.57 -32.08 -34.25
N THR A 67 0.23 -31.31 -35.28
CA THR A 67 0.41 -31.67 -36.69
C THR A 67 1.72 -31.12 -37.24
N ASP A 68 2.02 -29.84 -37.02
CA ASP A 68 3.28 -29.22 -37.44
C ASP A 68 4.08 -28.71 -36.24
N LYS A 69 5.26 -29.32 -36.01
CA LYS A 69 6.15 -28.95 -34.89
C LYS A 69 6.74 -27.54 -35.02
N HIS A 70 6.72 -26.95 -36.22
CA HIS A 70 7.17 -25.57 -36.42
C HIS A 70 6.14 -24.55 -35.95
N HIS A 71 4.87 -24.94 -35.83
CA HIS A 71 3.82 -24.11 -35.28
C HIS A 71 3.86 -24.16 -33.75
N PHE A 72 4.54 -23.19 -33.15
CA PHE A 72 4.54 -22.97 -31.72
C PHE A 72 4.38 -21.49 -31.40
N ILE A 73 3.84 -21.21 -30.22
CA ILE A 73 3.63 -19.85 -29.73
C ILE A 73 4.29 -19.71 -28.38
N LEU A 74 4.84 -18.53 -28.09
CA LEU A 74 5.20 -18.15 -26.73
C LEU A 74 4.09 -17.25 -26.21
N TRP A 75 3.35 -17.72 -25.21
CA TRP A 75 2.27 -16.96 -24.59
C TRP A 75 2.55 -16.72 -23.12
N SER A 76 2.18 -15.54 -22.66
CA SER A 76 2.18 -15.14 -21.27
C SER A 76 0.79 -14.64 -20.88
N SER A 77 0.32 -15.02 -19.70
CA SER A 77 -0.96 -14.55 -19.17
C SER A 77 -0.97 -13.05 -18.86
N SER A 78 0.18 -12.38 -18.86
CA SER A 78 0.27 -10.93 -18.71
C SER A 78 1.06 -10.29 -19.86
N PRO A 79 0.69 -9.08 -20.31
CA PRO A 79 1.54 -8.28 -21.16
C PRO A 79 2.80 -7.83 -20.41
N TYR A 80 3.81 -7.50 -21.19
CA TYR A 80 5.03 -6.86 -20.71
C TYR A 80 4.89 -5.35 -20.75
N LEU A 81 5.45 -4.69 -19.75
CA LEU A 81 5.68 -3.26 -19.73
C LEU A 81 6.98 -2.91 -20.46
N PRO A 82 7.20 -1.64 -20.84
CA PRO A 82 8.43 -1.22 -21.54
C PRO A 82 9.73 -1.57 -20.81
N ASN A 83 9.66 -1.74 -19.48
CA ASN A 83 10.79 -2.13 -18.63
C ASN A 83 11.00 -3.66 -18.55
N GLY A 84 10.27 -4.46 -19.32
CA GLY A 84 10.37 -5.92 -19.34
C GLY A 84 9.63 -6.63 -18.18
N GLU A 85 8.95 -5.90 -17.28
CA GLU A 85 8.16 -6.49 -16.21
C GLU A 85 6.78 -6.93 -16.69
N TYR A 86 6.22 -7.96 -16.05
CA TYR A 86 4.82 -8.31 -16.28
C TYR A 86 3.90 -7.34 -15.57
N LEU A 87 2.92 -6.80 -16.29
CA LEU A 87 1.90 -5.91 -15.76
C LEU A 87 1.17 -6.52 -14.54
N ALA A 88 0.73 -7.77 -14.63
CA ALA A 88 0.01 -8.44 -13.55
C ALA A 88 0.87 -8.54 -12.28
N ASN A 89 2.17 -8.86 -12.42
CA ASN A 89 3.09 -8.89 -11.27
C ASN A 89 3.19 -7.52 -10.60
N LEU A 90 3.39 -6.45 -11.37
CA LEU A 90 3.48 -5.11 -10.81
C LEU A 90 2.17 -4.67 -10.14
N ARG A 91 1.01 -4.95 -10.74
CA ARG A 91 -0.30 -4.59 -10.18
C ARG A 91 -0.60 -5.34 -8.89
N THR A 92 -0.32 -6.64 -8.83
CA THR A 92 -0.50 -7.42 -7.60
C THR A 92 0.47 -6.95 -6.51
N PHE A 93 1.73 -6.69 -6.86
CA PHE A 93 2.71 -6.17 -5.91
C PHE A 93 2.36 -4.77 -5.42
N HIS A 94 1.83 -3.92 -6.29
CA HIS A 94 1.31 -2.60 -5.93
C HIS A 94 0.18 -2.71 -4.90
N GLY A 95 -0.86 -3.51 -5.19
CA GLY A 95 -1.98 -3.71 -4.28
C GLY A 95 -1.53 -4.28 -2.94
N TYR A 96 -0.58 -5.22 -2.96
CA TYR A 96 0.08 -5.73 -1.75
C TYR A 96 0.77 -4.62 -0.94
N THR A 97 1.58 -3.79 -1.60
CA THR A 97 2.35 -2.74 -0.93
C THR A 97 1.42 -1.69 -0.31
N CYS A 98 0.39 -1.28 -1.06
CA CYS A 98 -0.60 -0.31 -0.60
C CYS A 98 -1.53 -0.83 0.49
N SER A 99 -1.70 -2.15 0.64
CA SER A 99 -2.54 -2.72 1.70
C SER A 99 -1.87 -2.71 3.08
N GLY A 100 -0.62 -2.25 3.20
CA GLY A 100 0.14 -2.30 4.46
C GLY A 100 0.49 -3.72 4.93
N MET A 101 0.36 -4.72 4.04
CA MET A 101 0.62 -6.10 4.39
C MET A 101 2.14 -6.35 4.53
N LEU A 102 2.55 -7.10 5.55
CA LEU A 102 3.95 -7.49 5.70
C LEU A 102 4.36 -8.52 4.61
N PRO A 103 5.64 -8.56 4.17
CA PRO A 103 6.07 -9.49 3.12
C PRO A 103 5.81 -10.96 3.45
N VAL A 104 5.90 -11.32 4.72
CA VAL A 104 5.60 -12.68 5.20
C VAL A 104 4.13 -13.05 4.97
N TYR A 105 3.22 -12.10 5.17
CA TYR A 105 1.78 -12.31 4.96
C TYR A 105 1.44 -12.37 3.47
N TYR A 106 2.10 -11.59 2.64
CA TYR A 106 1.97 -11.71 1.18
C TYR A 106 2.38 -13.09 0.67
N ASN A 107 3.55 -13.59 1.09
CA ASN A 107 4.00 -14.92 0.70
C ASN A 107 3.03 -15.99 1.21
N GLY A 108 2.56 -15.88 2.45
CA GLY A 108 1.56 -16.78 3.02
C GLY A 108 0.25 -16.79 2.23
N PHE A 109 -0.30 -15.61 1.95
CA PHE A 109 -1.52 -15.41 1.15
C PHE A 109 -1.37 -16.01 -0.25
N ALA A 110 -0.32 -15.63 -0.97
CA ALA A 110 -0.12 -16.07 -2.35
C ALA A 110 0.12 -17.58 -2.47
N ASN A 111 0.79 -18.18 -1.48
CA ASN A 111 0.98 -19.63 -1.41
C ASN A 111 -0.31 -20.37 -1.08
N ALA A 112 -1.08 -19.88 -0.10
CA ALA A 112 -2.39 -20.45 0.25
C ALA A 112 -3.37 -20.38 -0.93
N ALA A 113 -3.37 -19.26 -1.67
CA ALA A 113 -4.21 -19.05 -2.85
C ALA A 113 -3.69 -19.76 -4.12
N LYS A 114 -2.47 -20.32 -4.10
CA LYS A 114 -1.83 -20.99 -5.25
C LYS A 114 -1.76 -20.15 -6.54
N ILE A 115 -1.68 -18.83 -6.39
CA ILE A 115 -1.59 -17.86 -7.51
C ILE A 115 -0.16 -17.53 -7.92
N GLY A 116 0.84 -18.21 -7.34
CA GLY A 116 2.25 -17.86 -7.48
C GLY A 116 2.63 -16.57 -6.75
N HIS A 117 3.92 -16.29 -6.61
CA HIS A 117 4.41 -15.07 -5.95
C HIS A 117 5.73 -14.62 -6.57
N ILE A 118 5.97 -13.30 -6.53
CA ILE A 118 7.22 -12.70 -6.98
C ILE A 118 8.33 -13.12 -6.00
N ASN A 119 9.54 -13.40 -6.47
CA ASN A 119 10.63 -13.80 -5.56
C ASN A 119 11.06 -12.63 -4.64
N LYS A 120 11.68 -12.95 -3.51
CA LYS A 120 12.06 -11.97 -2.47
C LYS A 120 12.99 -10.85 -2.99
N GLN A 121 13.97 -11.18 -3.82
CA GLN A 121 14.90 -10.19 -4.39
C GLN A 121 14.14 -9.16 -5.24
N LYS A 122 13.21 -9.64 -6.06
CA LYS A 122 12.40 -8.79 -6.92
C LYS A 122 11.38 -7.98 -6.14
N GLN A 123 10.78 -8.55 -5.09
CA GLN A 123 9.94 -7.81 -4.14
C GLN A 123 10.72 -6.65 -3.51
N GLN A 124 11.94 -6.88 -3.03
CA GLN A 124 12.78 -5.83 -2.46
C GLN A 124 13.12 -4.74 -3.47
N TYR A 125 13.51 -5.11 -4.69
CA TYR A 125 13.76 -4.17 -5.77
C TYR A 125 12.54 -3.29 -6.07
N MET A 126 11.35 -3.90 -6.20
CA MET A 126 10.12 -3.17 -6.44
C MET A 126 9.74 -2.27 -5.25
N PHE A 127 9.88 -2.77 -4.02
CA PHE A 127 9.60 -2.00 -2.81
C PHE A 127 10.45 -0.73 -2.71
N GLN A 128 11.76 -0.81 -2.99
CA GLN A 128 12.63 0.37 -2.95
C GLN A 128 12.20 1.45 -3.96
N ARG A 129 11.75 1.03 -5.15
CA ARG A 129 11.20 1.97 -6.14
C ARG A 129 9.88 2.59 -5.68
N TYR A 130 9.00 1.80 -5.07
CA TYR A 130 7.74 2.29 -4.51
C TYR A 130 7.99 3.27 -3.36
N LYS A 131 8.93 2.95 -2.47
CA LYS A 131 9.28 3.76 -1.32
C LYS A 131 9.58 5.20 -1.73
N HIS A 132 10.42 5.40 -2.75
CA HIS A 132 10.76 6.73 -3.25
C HIS A 132 9.52 7.54 -3.69
N HIS A 133 8.62 6.93 -4.47
CA HIS A 133 7.41 7.62 -4.92
C HIS A 133 6.42 7.88 -3.78
N ILE A 134 6.34 6.98 -2.80
CA ILE A 134 5.51 7.17 -1.60
C ILE A 134 6.06 8.31 -0.76
N GLU A 135 7.38 8.38 -0.55
CA GLU A 135 8.04 9.47 0.19
C GLU A 135 7.82 10.82 -0.51
N GLN A 136 7.93 10.85 -1.84
CA GLN A 136 7.64 12.06 -2.61
C GLN A 136 6.19 12.52 -2.43
N GLN A 137 5.21 11.63 -2.66
CA GLN A 137 3.78 11.96 -2.50
C GLN A 137 3.43 12.34 -1.06
N TYR A 138 4.07 11.70 -0.08
CA TYR A 138 3.92 12.05 1.32
C TYR A 138 4.41 13.48 1.57
N ASN A 139 5.63 13.83 1.14
CA ASN A 139 6.19 15.16 1.34
C ASN A 139 5.35 16.24 0.64
N GLU A 140 4.96 16.02 -0.62
CA GLU A 140 4.08 16.93 -1.37
C GLU A 140 2.74 17.13 -0.67
N SER A 141 2.15 16.04 -0.14
CA SER A 141 0.89 16.11 0.60
C SER A 141 1.02 16.86 1.93
N ILE A 142 2.14 16.70 2.64
CA ILE A 142 2.42 17.40 3.90
C ILE A 142 2.62 18.89 3.64
N GLU A 143 3.46 19.25 2.68
CA GLU A 143 3.74 20.64 2.30
C GLU A 143 2.45 21.36 1.89
N SER A 144 1.64 20.76 1.01
CA SER A 144 0.34 21.30 0.62
C SER A 144 -0.58 21.49 1.82
N ALA A 145 -0.66 20.51 2.73
CA ALA A 145 -1.52 20.61 3.91
C ALA A 145 -1.08 21.72 4.87
N VAL A 146 0.22 21.92 5.06
CA VAL A 146 0.74 23.02 5.89
C VAL A 146 0.38 24.38 5.29
N LEU A 147 0.64 24.58 4.00
CA LEU A 147 0.31 25.84 3.31
C LEU A 147 -1.20 26.13 3.31
N GLU A 148 -2.02 25.11 3.09
CA GLU A 148 -3.47 25.23 3.17
C GLU A 148 -3.94 25.62 4.58
N GLU A 149 -3.38 25.02 5.64
CA GLU A 149 -3.75 25.35 7.02
C GLU A 149 -3.38 26.80 7.35
N ILE A 150 -2.17 27.25 6.99
CA ILE A 150 -1.73 28.65 7.17
C ILE A 150 -2.70 29.62 6.47
N GLY A 151 -3.11 29.30 5.24
CA GLY A 151 -4.03 30.12 4.47
C GLY A 151 -5.43 30.25 5.05
N MET A 152 -5.80 29.46 6.07
CA MET A 152 -7.10 29.56 6.76
C MET A 152 -7.12 30.55 7.93
N TYR A 153 -5.97 31.15 8.31
CA TYR A 153 -5.89 32.13 9.40
C TYR A 153 -5.67 33.55 8.86
N ASP A 154 -6.61 34.44 9.16
CA ASP A 154 -6.60 35.83 8.65
C ASP A 154 -5.43 36.68 9.19
N ASP A 155 -4.96 36.36 10.39
CA ASP A 155 -3.94 37.14 11.10
C ASP A 155 -2.50 36.67 10.80
N LEU A 156 -2.34 35.52 10.12
CA LEU A 156 -1.06 34.88 9.77
C LEU A 156 -0.07 34.76 10.95
N THR A 157 -0.56 34.82 12.19
CA THR A 157 0.29 34.79 13.39
C THR A 157 0.77 33.39 13.72
N GLY A 158 0.11 32.37 13.17
CA GLY A 158 0.41 30.97 13.38
C GLY A 158 -0.82 30.10 13.13
N ILE A 159 -0.65 28.79 13.36
CA ILE A 159 -1.69 27.79 13.17
C ILE A 159 -2.06 27.11 14.50
N ASN A 160 -3.25 26.51 14.53
CA ASN A 160 -3.66 25.62 15.61
C ASN A 160 -3.49 24.17 15.16
N ILE A 161 -2.93 23.35 16.04
CA ILE A 161 -2.69 21.94 15.75
C ILE A 161 -3.32 21.04 16.80
N MET A 162 -3.66 19.83 16.37
CA MET A 162 -3.98 18.73 17.26
C MET A 162 -2.98 17.60 17.06
N THR A 163 -2.52 16.95 18.14
CA THR A 163 -1.67 15.76 18.03
C THR A 163 -2.29 14.52 18.66
N ASP A 164 -2.22 13.40 17.95
CA ASP A 164 -2.55 12.06 18.44
C ASP A 164 -1.33 11.13 18.28
N ALA A 165 -1.20 10.14 19.16
CA ALA A 165 -0.16 9.13 19.08
C ALA A 165 -0.76 7.72 19.05
N ARG A 166 -0.44 6.99 17.97
CA ARG A 166 -0.81 5.59 17.81
C ARG A 166 0.38 4.70 18.11
N HIS A 167 0.28 3.97 19.22
CA HIS A 167 1.26 2.96 19.61
C HIS A 167 0.93 1.61 18.97
N GLY A 168 1.97 0.83 18.60
CA GLY A 168 1.78 -0.57 18.23
C GLY A 168 1.06 -1.37 19.33
N TRP A 169 0.32 -2.42 18.94
CA TRP A 169 -0.70 -3.12 19.77
C TRP A 169 -0.20 -3.86 21.04
N ARG A 170 1.05 -3.65 21.50
CA ARG A 170 1.62 -4.33 22.68
C ARG A 170 1.97 -3.31 23.77
N LYS A 171 1.92 -3.75 25.05
CA LYS A 171 2.24 -2.94 26.25
C LYS A 171 3.63 -2.28 26.23
N ASN A 172 4.53 -2.70 25.36
CA ASN A 172 5.83 -2.09 25.08
C ASN A 172 6.00 -1.93 23.58
N ALA A 173 5.19 -1.05 22.99
CA ALA A 173 5.12 -0.85 21.55
C ALA A 173 6.53 -0.70 20.94
N LYS A 174 6.81 -1.47 19.89
CA LYS A 174 8.09 -1.41 19.17
C LYS A 174 8.30 -0.02 18.55
N ASP A 175 7.19 0.61 18.21
CA ASP A 175 7.09 1.80 17.40
C ASP A 175 5.82 2.57 17.76
N SER A 176 5.80 3.86 17.42
CA SER A 176 4.67 4.76 17.62
C SER A 176 4.65 5.79 16.51
N SER A 177 3.47 6.06 15.97
CA SER A 177 3.28 7.14 14.99
C SER A 177 2.59 8.29 15.67
N VAL A 178 3.25 9.44 15.73
CA VAL A 178 2.74 10.68 16.29
C VAL A 178 2.35 11.57 15.14
N VAL A 179 1.09 12.01 15.11
CA VAL A 179 0.51 12.73 13.98
C VAL A 179 0.07 14.09 14.45
N ALA A 180 0.46 15.14 13.74
CA ALA A 180 -0.12 16.48 13.85
C ALA A 180 -1.16 16.70 12.76
N ILE A 181 -2.30 17.25 13.16
CA ILE A 181 -3.45 17.54 12.31
C ILE A 181 -3.77 19.03 12.44
N GLY A 182 -4.04 19.71 11.34
CA GLY A 182 -4.47 21.10 11.33
C GLY A 182 -5.88 21.24 11.90
N GLU A 183 -6.12 22.26 12.73
CA GLU A 183 -7.43 22.48 13.32
C GLU A 183 -8.48 22.87 12.27
N LYS A 184 -8.12 23.68 11.26
CA LYS A 184 -9.08 24.22 10.29
C LYS A 184 -9.37 23.26 9.14
N ILE A 185 -8.33 22.69 8.54
CA ILE A 185 -8.48 21.83 7.35
C ILE A 185 -8.64 20.35 7.71
N HIS A 186 -8.36 19.95 8.95
CA HIS A 186 -8.40 18.57 9.42
C HIS A 186 -7.55 17.58 8.59
N LYS A 187 -6.45 18.08 7.99
CA LYS A 187 -5.46 17.26 7.28
C LYS A 187 -4.23 17.04 8.16
N VAL A 188 -3.49 15.98 7.85
CA VAL A 188 -2.21 15.68 8.51
C VAL A 188 -1.18 16.71 8.06
N LEU A 189 -0.62 17.45 9.02
CA LEU A 189 0.47 18.41 8.80
C LEU A 189 1.84 17.78 8.99
N LYS A 190 1.94 16.73 9.81
CA LYS A 190 3.17 15.94 9.96
C LYS A 190 2.87 14.60 10.61
N CYS A 191 3.59 13.56 10.20
CA CYS A 191 3.61 12.27 10.89
C CYS A 191 5.05 11.88 11.23
N GLU A 192 5.34 11.70 12.51
CA GLU A 192 6.62 11.26 13.04
C GLU A 192 6.52 9.81 13.51
N HIS A 193 7.31 8.94 12.89
CA HIS A 193 7.37 7.53 13.27
C HIS A 193 8.58 7.26 14.16
N ILE A 194 8.32 7.00 15.44
CA ILE A 194 9.33 6.78 16.46
C ILE A 194 9.46 5.29 16.75
N THR A 195 10.69 4.77 16.69
CA THR A 195 10.99 3.37 16.94
C THR A 195 11.85 3.21 18.19
N LYS A 196 12.03 1.96 18.65
CA LYS A 196 12.98 1.66 19.73
C LYS A 196 14.45 1.97 19.43
N CYS A 197 14.79 2.23 18.17
CA CYS A 197 16.11 2.72 17.80
C CYS A 197 16.28 4.21 18.11
N ASP A 198 15.18 4.97 18.06
CA ASP A 198 15.15 6.39 18.43
C ASP A 198 15.12 6.57 19.95
N ASP A 199 14.26 5.81 20.64
CA ASP A 199 14.16 5.80 22.09
C ASP A 199 13.77 4.40 22.58
N SER A 200 14.54 3.81 23.49
CA SER A 200 14.25 2.46 24.01
C SER A 200 12.95 2.40 24.86
N VAL A 201 12.44 3.54 25.31
CA VAL A 201 11.29 3.68 26.22
C VAL A 201 10.04 4.15 25.46
N SER A 202 9.13 3.21 25.19
CA SER A 202 7.90 3.43 24.42
C SER A 202 7.01 4.56 24.97
N GLN A 203 7.00 4.76 26.29
CA GLN A 203 6.21 5.81 26.95
C GLN A 203 6.70 7.23 26.60
N ARG A 204 7.94 7.38 26.13
CA ARG A 204 8.51 8.68 25.72
C ARG A 204 8.33 8.97 24.24
N HIS A 205 7.90 7.99 23.44
CA HIS A 205 7.81 8.13 21.99
C HIS A 205 6.89 9.28 21.57
N GLU A 206 5.74 9.45 22.25
CA GLU A 206 4.79 10.55 21.96
C GLU A 206 5.45 11.91 22.16
N LYS A 207 6.17 12.08 23.28
CA LYS A 207 6.93 13.31 23.56
C LYS A 207 8.00 13.56 22.49
N LEU A 208 8.79 12.54 22.14
CA LEU A 208 9.84 12.67 21.14
C LEU A 208 9.29 13.01 19.76
N GLY A 209 8.22 12.33 19.32
CA GLY A 209 7.56 12.64 18.06
C GLY A 209 6.97 14.04 18.04
N THR A 210 6.32 14.47 19.13
CA THR A 210 5.81 15.84 19.26
C THR A 210 6.92 16.89 19.19
N GLN A 211 8.09 16.62 19.81
CA GLN A 211 9.24 17.51 19.70
C GLN A 211 9.77 17.63 18.27
N ARG A 212 9.83 16.51 17.52
CA ARG A 212 10.24 16.52 16.11
C ARG A 212 9.22 17.26 15.22
N ILE A 213 7.93 17.13 15.51
CA ILE A 213 6.87 17.90 14.84
C ILE A 213 7.07 19.40 15.08
N TYR A 214 7.33 19.82 16.33
CA TYR A 214 7.60 21.23 16.62
C TYR A 214 8.84 21.74 15.88
N HIS A 215 9.92 20.97 15.88
CA HIS A 215 11.13 21.34 15.14
C HIS A 215 10.86 21.51 13.65
N TYR A 216 10.11 20.58 13.05
CA TYR A 216 9.72 20.68 11.64
C TYR A 216 8.91 21.95 11.36
N LEU A 217 7.90 22.26 12.18
CA LEU A 217 7.11 23.49 12.00
C LEU A 217 7.95 24.75 12.19
N GLU A 218 8.89 24.76 13.13
CA GLU A 218 9.84 25.86 13.32
C GLU A 218 10.79 26.03 12.11
N GLU A 219 11.25 24.93 11.51
CA GLU A 219 12.07 24.96 10.28
C GLU A 219 11.31 25.51 9.06
N GLU A 220 10.00 25.27 9.01
CA GLU A 220 9.09 25.79 7.96
C GLU A 220 8.58 27.21 8.27
N ASP A 221 9.10 27.88 9.31
CA ASP A 221 8.66 29.21 9.76
C ASP A 221 7.17 29.28 10.14
N VAL A 222 6.65 28.18 10.68
CA VAL A 222 5.24 28.03 11.08
C VAL A 222 5.11 28.09 12.60
N GLN A 223 4.60 29.23 13.10
CA GLN A 223 4.27 29.38 14.51
C GLN A 223 3.04 28.56 14.90
N VAL A 224 3.07 27.91 16.06
CA VAL A 224 1.93 27.21 16.65
C VAL A 224 1.29 28.07 17.74
N ASN A 225 0.03 28.44 17.56
CA ASN A 225 -0.71 29.29 18.50
C ASN A 225 -1.42 28.46 19.57
N VAL A 226 -2.10 27.38 19.16
CA VAL A 226 -2.80 26.45 20.05
C VAL A 226 -2.34 25.03 19.75
N HIS A 227 -2.06 24.28 20.82
CA HIS A 227 -1.79 22.84 20.72
C HIS A 227 -2.80 22.06 21.57
N SER A 228 -3.67 21.32 20.87
CA SER A 228 -4.61 20.36 21.43
C SER A 228 -4.04 18.95 21.40
N TYR A 229 -4.16 18.19 22.49
CA TYR A 229 -3.63 16.84 22.58
C TYR A 229 -4.38 16.02 23.65
N ASP A 230 -4.16 14.71 23.65
CA ASP A 230 -4.64 13.82 24.72
C ASP A 230 -4.09 14.28 26.08
N ARG A 231 -4.73 13.92 27.19
CA ARG A 231 -4.29 14.37 28.55
C ARG A 231 -2.95 13.76 29.03
N ASN A 232 -2.00 13.56 28.13
CA ASN A 232 -0.65 13.11 28.39
C ASN A 232 0.14 14.19 29.15
N LEU A 233 0.56 13.86 30.37
CA LEU A 233 1.31 14.75 31.25
C LEU A 233 2.65 15.20 30.65
N SER A 234 3.30 14.35 29.86
CA SER A 234 4.59 14.67 29.25
C SER A 234 4.47 15.71 28.14
N ILE A 235 3.39 15.66 27.36
CA ILE A 235 3.05 16.68 26.36
C ILE A 235 2.58 17.96 27.05
N ASN A 236 1.77 17.84 28.10
CA ASN A 236 1.34 19.02 28.87
C ASN A 236 2.51 19.84 29.39
N LYS A 237 3.52 19.16 29.96
CA LYS A 237 4.75 19.80 30.38
C LYS A 237 5.50 20.41 29.20
N LEU A 238 5.65 19.68 28.09
CA LEU A 238 6.34 20.17 26.89
C LEU A 238 5.72 21.48 26.35
N VAL A 239 4.40 21.55 26.22
CA VAL A 239 3.70 22.73 25.72
C VAL A 239 3.82 23.91 26.71
N LYS A 240 3.69 23.64 28.01
CA LYS A 240 3.88 24.67 29.05
C LYS A 240 5.29 25.25 29.05
N ASP A 241 6.30 24.40 28.91
CA ASP A 241 7.71 24.82 28.91
C ASP A 241 8.04 25.75 27.72
N LYS A 242 7.26 25.70 26.61
CA LYS A 242 7.39 26.65 25.49
C LYS A 242 6.82 28.05 25.77
N GLY A 243 5.89 28.20 26.72
CA GLY A 243 5.40 29.49 27.25
C GLY A 243 4.54 30.36 26.31
N ILE A 244 4.72 30.28 25.00
CA ILE A 244 4.00 31.08 23.99
C ILE A 244 2.77 30.38 23.40
N ILE A 245 2.65 29.06 23.63
CA ILE A 245 1.61 28.22 23.02
C ILE A 245 0.44 28.05 24.00
N THR A 246 -0.78 28.26 23.52
CA THR A 246 -1.98 27.96 24.29
C THR A 246 -2.17 26.46 24.41
N ASN A 247 -2.09 25.96 25.63
CA ASN A 247 -2.23 24.54 25.95
C ASN A 247 -3.71 24.15 26.08
N GLN A 248 -4.19 23.28 25.21
CA GLN A 248 -5.58 22.79 25.21
C GLN A 248 -5.63 21.26 25.28
N ASN A 249 -6.72 20.73 25.86
CA ASN A 249 -6.99 19.29 25.85
C ASN A 249 -7.93 18.97 24.70
N ASP A 250 -7.70 17.83 24.05
CA ASP A 250 -8.59 17.32 23.02
C ASP A 250 -10.04 17.15 23.57
N PRO A 251 -11.05 17.80 22.96
CA PRO A 251 -12.45 17.70 23.37
C PRO A 251 -13.05 16.30 23.17
N TRP A 252 -12.51 15.47 22.27
CA TRP A 252 -12.98 14.08 22.06
C TRP A 252 -12.92 13.26 23.35
N HIS A 253 -11.96 13.56 24.23
CA HIS A 253 -11.84 12.93 25.55
C HIS A 253 -12.69 13.61 26.65
N ALA A 254 -13.20 14.82 26.41
CA ALA A 254 -14.07 15.54 27.34
C ALA A 254 -15.52 15.03 27.31
N ILE A 255 -16.01 14.57 26.15
CA ILE A 255 -17.41 14.12 25.94
C ILE A 255 -17.79 12.92 26.83
N LYS A 256 -16.84 12.06 27.22
CA LYS A 256 -17.11 10.93 28.14
C LYS A 256 -17.67 11.32 29.52
N ARG A 257 -17.66 12.62 29.87
CA ARG A 257 -18.16 13.11 31.17
C ARG A 257 -19.59 13.67 31.13
N LEU A 258 -20.23 13.77 29.96
CA LEU A 258 -21.65 14.10 29.88
C LEU A 258 -22.46 12.87 30.32
N LYS A 259 -22.74 12.78 31.63
CA LYS A 259 -23.86 11.96 32.10
C LYS A 259 -25.12 12.64 31.57
N LEU A 260 -25.86 11.94 30.70
CA LEU A 260 -27.24 12.29 30.40
C LEU A 260 -27.97 12.39 31.76
N GLN A 261 -28.43 13.59 32.09
CA GLN A 261 -29.37 13.82 33.19
C GLN A 261 -30.77 13.42 32.73
#